data_AF-A0A7V3N0W8-F1
#
_entry.id   AF-A0A7V3N0W8-F1
#
_cell.length_a   1.000
_cell.length_b   1.000
_cell.length_c   1.000
_cell.angle_alpha   90.00
_cell.angle_beta   90.00
_cell.angle_gamma   90.00
#
_symmetry.space_group_name_H-M   'P 1'
#
loop_
_entity.id
_entity.type
_entity.pdbx_description
1 polymer ?
#
loop_
_entity_poly.entity_id
_entity_poly.type
_entity_poly.pdbx_seq_one_letter_code
_entity_poly.pdbx_strand_id
1 'polypeptide(L)'
;MTRVVPIVMATATVGMAVVVVVSGSGLGRNPMFMGFPLLMLVSAVTSAVTGRDRRRGEIDAARADYLGYLGELRVTIVKTAAAQAVSLTWCHPPPDALWTLAGGHRMWERRSTDSDFCALRIGLGTQRLATRLVVPRLPPVDRLDPVTATALRRFLQAHSTVPDVPIAIALRGGAVVTIAGPADCARGLLRAMLCQLAVFHSPARVLIIGAVSADHHAQWDWLKWLPHNRHPSAVDDLGATRMVYPTLAAAETALG
;
A
#
# COMPACT_ATOMS: atom_id res chain seq x y z
N MET A 1 4.74 20.55 -38.44
CA MET A 1 4.54 21.31 -39.70
C MET A 1 3.09 21.78 -39.94
N THR A 2 2.08 21.23 -39.25
CA THR A 2 0.65 21.57 -39.45
C THR A 2 0.18 22.93 -38.93
N ARG A 3 0.98 23.65 -38.12
CA ARG A 3 0.61 24.98 -37.59
C ARG A 3 0.95 26.16 -38.50
N VAL A 4 1.85 25.96 -39.47
CA VAL A 4 2.38 27.04 -40.31
C VAL A 4 1.52 27.23 -41.57
N VAL A 5 0.96 26.14 -42.09
CA VAL A 5 0.10 26.12 -43.29
C VAL A 5 -1.06 27.12 -43.24
N PRO A 6 -1.90 27.18 -42.18
CA PRO A 6 -3.03 28.11 -42.16
C PRO A 6 -2.59 29.58 -42.03
N ILE A 7 -1.48 29.84 -41.34
CA ILE A 7 -0.93 31.20 -41.20
C ILE A 7 -0.35 31.67 -42.54
N VAL A 8 0.42 30.82 -43.21
CA VAL A 8 1.02 31.10 -44.53
C VAL A 8 -0.07 31.32 -45.59
N MET A 9 -1.11 30.48 -45.60
CA MET A 9 -2.25 30.64 -46.50
C MET A 9 -3.03 31.92 -46.23
N ALA A 10 -3.25 32.28 -44.95
CA ALA A 10 -3.92 33.52 -44.58
C ALA A 10 -3.10 34.77 -44.98
N THR A 11 -1.78 34.75 -44.78
CA THR A 11 -0.90 35.85 -45.25
C THR A 11 -0.87 35.96 -46.77
N ALA A 12 -0.87 34.84 -47.50
CA ALA A 12 -0.89 34.83 -48.95
C ALA A 12 -2.23 35.35 -49.53
N THR A 13 -3.36 35.03 -48.90
CA THR A 13 -4.67 35.53 -49.32
C THR A 13 -4.85 37.02 -49.03
N VAL A 14 -4.40 37.50 -47.87
CA VAL A 14 -4.39 38.94 -47.55
C VAL A 14 -3.46 39.70 -48.52
N GLY A 15 -2.28 39.17 -48.81
CA GLY A 15 -1.36 39.75 -49.79
C GLY A 15 -1.97 39.85 -51.19
N MET A 16 -2.64 38.79 -51.65
CA MET A 16 -3.31 38.77 -52.95
C MET A 16 -4.50 39.74 -53.02
N ALA A 17 -5.28 39.86 -51.93
CA ALA A 17 -6.39 40.81 -51.86
C ALA A 17 -5.89 42.27 -51.94
N VAL A 18 -4.79 42.60 -51.25
CA VAL A 18 -4.17 43.93 -51.31
C VAL A 18 -3.65 44.22 -52.72
N VAL A 19 -2.99 43.27 -53.37
CA VAL A 19 -2.48 43.42 -54.75
C VAL A 19 -3.64 43.67 -55.72
N VAL A 20 -4.74 42.90 -55.64
CA VAL A 20 -5.90 43.09 -56.53
C VAL A 20 -6.56 44.46 -56.34
N VAL A 21 -6.61 44.97 -55.12
CA VAL A 21 -7.16 46.31 -54.81
C VAL A 21 -6.23 47.43 -55.29
N VAL A 22 -4.91 47.29 -55.09
CA VAL A 22 -3.90 48.31 -55.44
C VAL A 22 -3.60 48.33 -56.95
N SER A 23 -3.64 47.19 -57.63
CA SER A 23 -3.30 47.07 -59.06
C SER A 23 -4.39 47.59 -59.99
N GLY A 24 -5.57 47.99 -59.49
CA GLY A 24 -6.62 48.65 -60.30
C GLY A 24 -7.15 47.83 -61.48
N SER A 25 -6.93 46.52 -61.50
CA SER A 25 -7.33 45.64 -62.60
C SER A 25 -8.86 45.42 -62.61
N GLY A 26 -9.44 45.23 -63.79
CA GLY A 26 -10.89 45.03 -63.98
C GLY A 26 -11.49 43.84 -63.20
N LEU A 27 -10.65 42.97 -62.64
CA LEU A 27 -11.04 41.89 -61.73
C LEU A 27 -11.57 42.40 -60.37
N GLY A 28 -11.15 43.59 -59.92
CA GLY A 28 -11.62 44.17 -58.65
C GLY A 28 -13.07 44.66 -58.68
N ARG A 29 -13.69 44.83 -59.86
CA ARG A 29 -15.09 45.27 -60.00
C ARG A 29 -16.12 44.13 -59.95
N ASN A 30 -15.67 42.88 -59.93
CA ASN A 30 -16.57 41.73 -59.83
C ASN A 30 -16.75 41.33 -58.35
N PRO A 31 -17.97 41.48 -57.76
CA PRO A 31 -18.22 41.17 -56.35
C PRO A 31 -17.89 39.71 -55.97
N MET A 32 -17.88 38.80 -56.96
CA MET A 32 -17.51 37.40 -56.78
C MET A 32 -16.01 37.22 -56.44
N PHE A 33 -15.12 38.07 -56.97
CA PHE A 33 -13.68 38.01 -56.72
C PHE A 33 -13.27 38.63 -55.36
N MET A 34 -14.06 39.56 -54.81
CA MET A 34 -13.86 40.08 -53.45
C MET A 34 -14.50 39.21 -52.36
N GLY A 35 -15.61 38.53 -52.65
CA GLY A 35 -16.32 37.69 -51.68
C GLY A 35 -15.57 36.41 -51.30
N PHE A 36 -14.87 35.77 -52.25
CA PHE A 36 -14.19 34.49 -52.01
C PHE A 36 -13.05 34.56 -50.99
N PRO A 37 -12.11 35.53 -51.04
CA PRO A 37 -11.05 35.67 -50.03
C PRO A 37 -11.60 35.95 -48.62
N LEU A 38 -12.67 36.77 -48.53
CA LEU A 38 -13.32 37.11 -47.26
C LEU A 38 -13.94 35.85 -46.62
N LEU A 39 -14.66 35.05 -47.40
CA LEU A 39 -15.32 33.83 -46.92
C LEU A 39 -14.30 32.76 -46.50
N MET A 40 -13.18 32.65 -47.22
CA MET A 40 -12.04 31.80 -46.85
C MET A 40 -11.41 32.23 -45.52
N LEU A 41 -11.24 33.54 -45.29
CA LEU A 41 -10.66 34.07 -44.07
C LEU A 41 -11.59 33.84 -42.85
N VAL A 42 -12.89 34.05 -43.03
CA VAL A 42 -13.91 33.72 -42.02
C VAL A 42 -13.92 32.21 -41.71
N SER A 43 -13.83 31.35 -42.74
CA SER A 43 -13.76 29.89 -42.58
C SER A 43 -12.48 29.42 -41.87
N ALA A 44 -11.34 30.04 -42.15
CA ALA A 44 -10.07 29.73 -41.50
C ALA A 44 -10.09 30.12 -40.01
N VAL A 45 -10.65 31.29 -39.68
CA VAL A 45 -10.81 31.75 -38.29
C VAL A 45 -11.79 30.86 -37.54
N THR A 46 -12.95 30.56 -38.11
CA THR A 46 -13.93 29.65 -37.48
C THR A 46 -13.37 28.25 -37.29
N SER A 47 -12.66 27.69 -38.27
CA SER A 47 -12.01 26.38 -38.14
C SER A 47 -10.89 26.37 -37.09
N ALA A 48 -10.14 27.46 -36.97
CA ALA A 48 -9.09 27.59 -35.95
C ALA A 48 -9.65 27.72 -34.53
N VAL A 49 -10.78 28.42 -34.36
CA VAL A 49 -11.46 28.59 -33.07
C VAL A 49 -12.18 27.29 -32.68
N THR A 50 -13.04 26.77 -33.55
CA THR A 50 -13.78 25.51 -33.31
C THR A 50 -12.85 24.31 -33.15
N GLY A 51 -11.75 24.24 -33.90
CA GLY A 51 -10.75 23.19 -33.74
C GLY A 51 -10.01 23.27 -32.41
N ARG A 52 -9.84 24.48 -31.84
CA ARG A 52 -9.28 24.67 -30.50
C ARG A 52 -10.23 24.17 -29.43
N ASP A 53 -11.50 24.51 -29.53
CA ASP A 53 -12.53 24.09 -28.57
C ASP A 53 -12.77 22.59 -28.65
N ARG A 54 -12.79 22.01 -29.85
CA ARG A 54 -12.91 20.56 -30.04
C ARG A 54 -11.72 19.82 -29.42
N ARG A 55 -10.49 20.28 -29.65
CA ARG A 55 -9.29 19.68 -29.06
C ARG A 55 -9.26 19.83 -27.52
N ARG A 56 -9.76 20.93 -26.98
CA ARG A 56 -9.92 21.09 -25.51
C ARG A 56 -10.93 20.09 -24.97
N GLY A 57 -12.09 19.99 -25.59
CA GLY A 57 -13.14 19.03 -25.22
C GLY A 57 -12.65 17.58 -25.26
N GLU A 58 -11.90 17.19 -26.29
CA GLU A 58 -11.30 15.84 -26.39
C GLU A 58 -10.33 15.55 -25.22
N ILE A 59 -9.51 16.53 -24.82
CA ILE A 59 -8.58 16.37 -23.68
C ILE A 59 -9.35 16.27 -22.36
N ASP A 60 -10.35 17.11 -22.16
CA ASP A 60 -11.11 17.13 -20.90
C ASP A 60 -11.99 15.87 -20.76
N ALA A 61 -12.54 15.35 -21.86
CA ALA A 61 -13.22 14.06 -21.88
C ALA A 61 -12.25 12.92 -21.52
N ALA A 62 -11.07 12.86 -22.14
CA ALA A 62 -10.06 11.84 -21.81
C ALA A 62 -9.59 11.90 -20.34
N ARG A 63 -9.49 13.11 -19.76
CA ARG A 63 -9.20 13.30 -18.33
C ARG A 63 -10.34 12.79 -17.46
N ALA A 64 -11.59 13.14 -17.80
CA ALA A 64 -12.76 12.69 -17.06
C ALA A 64 -12.86 11.16 -17.05
N ASP A 65 -12.66 10.51 -18.19
CA ASP A 65 -12.66 9.05 -18.32
C ASP A 65 -11.57 8.41 -17.44
N TYR A 66 -10.34 8.94 -17.49
CA TYR A 66 -9.24 8.42 -16.68
C TYR A 66 -9.45 8.60 -15.17
N LEU A 67 -9.98 9.75 -14.75
CA LEU A 67 -10.32 10.00 -13.36
C LEU A 67 -11.48 9.12 -12.90
N GLY A 68 -12.46 8.86 -13.78
CA GLY A 68 -13.53 7.89 -13.56
C GLY A 68 -12.97 6.49 -13.31
N TYR A 69 -12.05 6.04 -14.18
CA TYR A 69 -11.35 4.76 -14.01
C TYR A 69 -10.61 4.67 -12.65
N LEU A 70 -9.86 5.71 -12.25
CA LEU A 70 -9.23 5.73 -10.93
C LEU A 70 -10.26 5.68 -9.79
N GLY A 71 -11.42 6.34 -9.97
CA GLY A 71 -12.54 6.31 -9.03
C GLY A 71 -13.11 4.90 -8.84
N GLU A 72 -13.32 4.16 -9.93
CA GLU A 72 -13.78 2.76 -9.88
C GLU A 72 -12.73 1.85 -9.26
N LEU A 73 -11.45 2.00 -9.66
CA LEU A 73 -10.35 1.23 -9.11
C LEU A 73 -10.20 1.45 -7.59
N ARG A 74 -10.44 2.67 -7.11
CA ARG A 74 -10.44 3.00 -5.67
C ARG A 74 -11.42 2.12 -4.89
N VAL A 75 -12.62 1.89 -5.41
CA VAL A 75 -13.66 1.09 -4.73
C VAL A 75 -13.15 -0.33 -4.51
N THR A 76 -12.52 -0.91 -5.54
CA THR A 76 -11.91 -2.25 -5.44
C THR A 76 -10.78 -2.27 -4.42
N ILE A 77 -9.86 -1.30 -4.46
CA ILE A 77 -8.73 -1.25 -3.52
C ILE A 77 -9.19 -1.10 -2.08
N VAL A 78 -10.16 -0.23 -1.80
CA VAL A 78 -10.70 -0.05 -0.44
C VAL A 78 -11.29 -1.36 0.09
N LYS A 79 -12.03 -2.10 -0.74
CA LYS A 79 -12.55 -3.43 -0.37
C LYS A 79 -11.42 -4.42 -0.08
N THR A 80 -10.39 -4.46 -0.93
CA THR A 80 -9.22 -5.32 -0.72
C THR A 80 -8.45 -4.95 0.55
N ALA A 81 -8.24 -3.66 0.82
CA ALA A 81 -7.57 -3.18 2.02
C ALA A 81 -8.36 -3.55 3.28
N ALA A 82 -9.68 -3.41 3.26
CA ALA A 82 -10.54 -3.84 4.38
C ALA A 82 -10.47 -5.36 4.60
N ALA A 83 -10.55 -6.16 3.54
CA ALA A 83 -10.40 -7.61 3.63
C ALA A 83 -9.03 -8.03 4.17
N GLN A 84 -7.96 -7.35 3.74
CA GLN A 84 -6.60 -7.55 4.27
C GLN A 84 -6.52 -7.22 5.76
N ALA A 85 -7.08 -6.09 6.19
CA ALA A 85 -7.08 -5.70 7.61
C ALA A 85 -7.84 -6.70 8.49
N VAL A 86 -9.00 -7.20 8.02
CA VAL A 86 -9.77 -8.25 8.70
C VAL A 86 -8.96 -9.54 8.79
N SER A 87 -8.33 -9.97 7.68
CA SER A 87 -7.50 -11.17 7.66
C SER A 87 -6.30 -11.07 8.59
N LEU A 88 -5.56 -9.95 8.56
CA LEU A 88 -4.42 -9.72 9.45
C LEU A 88 -4.84 -9.69 10.92
N THR A 89 -5.98 -9.07 11.24
CA THR A 89 -6.53 -9.02 12.61
C THR A 89 -7.00 -10.39 13.07
N TRP A 90 -7.56 -11.19 12.17
CA TRP A 90 -7.92 -12.58 12.48
C TRP A 90 -6.67 -13.40 12.82
N CYS A 91 -5.63 -13.34 12.00
CA CYS A 91 -4.37 -14.05 12.24
C CYS A 91 -3.64 -13.52 13.48
N HIS A 92 -3.62 -12.21 13.68
CA HIS A 92 -2.88 -11.52 14.75
C HIS A 92 -3.81 -10.62 15.58
N PRO A 93 -4.67 -11.21 16.42
CA PRO A 93 -5.62 -10.45 17.24
C PRO A 93 -4.91 -9.56 18.26
N PRO A 94 -5.60 -8.54 18.80
CA PRO A 94 -5.04 -7.71 19.87
C PRO A 94 -4.73 -8.57 21.11
N PRO A 95 -3.65 -8.26 21.87
CA PRO A 95 -3.25 -9.05 23.03
C PRO A 95 -4.36 -9.22 24.07
N ASP A 96 -5.17 -8.17 24.27
CA ASP A 96 -6.27 -8.14 25.23
C ASP A 96 -7.43 -9.09 24.86
N ALA A 97 -7.46 -9.61 23.64
CA ALA A 97 -8.47 -10.57 23.19
C ALA A 97 -7.98 -12.04 23.28
N LEU A 98 -6.69 -12.27 23.53
CA LEU A 98 -6.09 -13.62 23.48
C LEU A 98 -6.69 -14.59 24.50
N TRP A 99 -7.10 -14.09 25.66
CA TRP A 99 -7.73 -14.92 26.71
C TRP A 99 -9.05 -15.54 26.26
N THR A 100 -9.78 -14.91 25.32
CA THR A 100 -11.03 -15.45 24.78
C THR A 100 -10.82 -16.64 23.83
N LEU A 101 -9.61 -16.77 23.30
CA LEU A 101 -9.23 -17.85 22.38
C LEU A 101 -8.73 -19.10 23.13
N ALA A 102 -8.25 -18.93 24.37
CA ALA A 102 -7.80 -20.03 25.20
C ALA A 102 -8.97 -20.98 25.52
N GLY A 103 -8.79 -22.27 25.26
CA GLY A 103 -9.81 -23.31 25.40
C GLY A 103 -10.85 -23.33 24.26
N GLY A 104 -10.79 -22.39 23.31
CA GLY A 104 -11.66 -22.34 22.14
C GLY A 104 -11.14 -23.16 20.96
N HIS A 105 -11.92 -23.20 19.88
CA HIS A 105 -11.58 -23.92 18.64
C HIS A 105 -10.32 -23.39 17.92
N ARG A 106 -9.91 -22.15 18.21
CA ARG A 106 -8.73 -21.49 17.64
C ARG A 106 -7.45 -21.71 18.45
N MET A 107 -7.57 -22.34 19.62
CA MET A 107 -6.41 -22.68 20.42
C MET A 107 -5.55 -23.69 19.67
N TRP A 108 -4.25 -23.40 19.56
CA TRP A 108 -3.27 -24.26 18.90
C TRP A 108 -3.56 -24.54 17.41
N GLU A 109 -4.20 -23.60 16.71
CA GLU A 109 -4.56 -23.76 15.29
C GLU A 109 -3.34 -23.80 14.35
N ARG A 110 -2.20 -23.19 14.72
CA ARG A 110 -1.02 -23.04 13.84
C ARG A 110 -0.10 -24.26 13.85
N ARG A 111 0.27 -24.73 12.66
CA ARG A 111 1.14 -25.88 12.42
C ARG A 111 2.49 -25.45 11.86
N SER A 112 3.53 -26.27 12.05
CA SER A 112 4.90 -25.97 11.58
C SER A 112 5.02 -25.76 10.06
N THR A 113 4.07 -26.29 9.29
CA THR A 113 3.97 -26.15 7.83
C THR A 113 3.35 -24.83 7.38
N ASP A 114 2.61 -24.16 8.26
CA ASP A 114 1.88 -22.96 7.90
C ASP A 114 2.86 -21.79 7.74
N SER A 115 2.52 -20.77 6.96
CA SER A 115 3.41 -19.61 6.73
C SER A 115 3.51 -18.68 7.93
N ASP A 116 2.51 -18.70 8.83
CA ASP A 116 2.39 -17.87 10.02
C ASP A 116 2.86 -18.54 11.31
N PHE A 117 3.39 -19.77 11.24
CA PHE A 117 4.02 -20.42 12.38
C PHE A 117 5.18 -19.58 12.92
N CYS A 118 5.20 -19.38 14.24
CA CYS A 118 6.09 -18.46 14.94
C CYS A 118 6.08 -17.00 14.43
N ALA A 119 5.01 -16.55 13.77
CA ALA A 119 4.79 -15.14 13.43
C ALA A 119 4.07 -14.42 14.58
N LEU A 120 4.78 -13.53 15.28
CA LEU A 120 4.30 -12.85 16.49
C LEU A 120 4.03 -11.37 16.23
N ARG A 121 2.86 -10.89 16.68
CA ARG A 121 2.47 -9.49 16.60
C ARG A 121 3.36 -8.66 17.50
N ILE A 122 3.89 -7.57 16.96
CA ILE A 122 4.70 -6.60 17.71
C ILE A 122 4.00 -5.24 17.89
N GLY A 123 2.91 -5.00 17.15
CA GLY A 123 2.18 -3.75 17.24
C GLY A 123 1.23 -3.55 16.07
N LEU A 124 0.78 -2.30 15.91
CA LEU A 124 0.07 -1.83 14.73
C LEU A 124 1.01 -0.96 13.89
N GLY A 125 0.80 -0.97 12.59
CA GLY A 125 1.46 -0.02 11.69
C GLY A 125 1.02 -0.21 10.26
N THR A 126 1.85 0.26 9.34
CA THR A 126 1.51 0.30 7.92
C THR A 126 2.12 -0.89 7.18
N GLN A 127 1.28 -1.65 6.46
CA GLN A 127 1.74 -2.70 5.55
C GLN A 127 1.42 -2.35 4.09
N ARG A 128 2.11 -2.99 3.14
CA ARG A 128 1.77 -2.86 1.72
C ARG A 128 0.43 -3.54 1.43
N LEU A 129 -0.31 -2.99 0.47
CA LEU A 129 -1.53 -3.64 -0.03
C LEU A 129 -1.16 -5.02 -0.62
N ALA A 130 -1.92 -6.05 -0.25
CA ALA A 130 -1.69 -7.43 -0.68
C ALA A 130 -1.74 -7.57 -2.21
N THR A 131 -2.66 -6.85 -2.85
CA THR A 131 -2.69 -6.71 -4.31
C THR A 131 -1.81 -5.54 -4.72
N ARG A 132 -0.61 -5.85 -5.24
CA ARG A 132 0.33 -4.82 -5.68
C ARG A 132 -0.27 -4.01 -6.85
N LEU A 133 -0.32 -2.69 -6.69
CA LEU A 133 -0.65 -1.77 -7.78
C LEU A 133 0.51 -1.72 -8.78
N VAL A 134 0.24 -2.08 -10.03
CA VAL A 134 1.23 -2.05 -11.12
C VAL A 134 1.01 -0.81 -11.96
N VAL A 135 2.06 0.00 -12.09
CA VAL A 135 2.04 1.21 -12.91
C VAL A 135 2.27 0.82 -14.37
N PRO A 136 1.43 1.27 -15.31
CA PRO A 136 1.65 1.01 -16.74
C PRO A 136 2.90 1.74 -17.23
N ARG A 137 3.46 1.30 -18.38
CA ARG A 137 4.56 2.01 -19.02
C ARG A 137 4.08 3.39 -19.47
N LEU A 138 4.68 4.44 -18.91
CA LEU A 138 4.31 5.81 -19.22
C LEU A 138 5.05 6.31 -20.47
N PRO A 139 4.41 7.15 -21.30
CA PRO A 139 5.11 7.86 -22.36
C PRO A 139 6.14 8.83 -21.78
N PRO A 140 7.07 9.34 -22.60
CA PRO A 140 8.06 10.31 -22.14
C PRO A 140 7.39 11.57 -21.55
N VAL A 141 8.06 12.22 -20.60
CA VAL A 141 7.48 13.26 -19.73
C VAL A 141 6.91 14.45 -20.50
N ASP A 142 7.50 14.79 -21.65
CA ASP A 142 7.06 15.85 -22.55
C ASP A 142 5.68 15.60 -23.19
N ARG A 143 5.22 14.35 -23.20
CA ARG A 143 3.92 13.93 -23.76
C ARG A 143 2.90 13.54 -22.70
N LEU A 144 3.27 13.59 -21.43
CA LEU A 144 2.39 13.21 -20.32
C LEU A 144 1.46 14.36 -19.97
N ASP A 145 0.16 14.08 -19.85
CA ASP A 145 -0.77 15.08 -19.34
C ASP A 145 -0.55 15.28 -17.82
N PRO A 146 -0.27 16.52 -17.36
CA PRO A 146 0.10 16.77 -15.96
C PRO A 146 -1.02 16.45 -14.96
N VAL A 147 -2.29 16.56 -15.37
CA VAL A 147 -3.44 16.31 -14.49
C VAL A 147 -3.53 14.81 -14.19
N THR A 148 -3.58 13.98 -15.24
CA THR A 148 -3.63 12.51 -15.09
C THR A 148 -2.39 11.95 -14.41
N ALA A 149 -1.20 12.48 -14.72
CA ALA A 149 0.05 12.09 -14.08
C ALA A 149 0.05 12.36 -12.57
N THR A 150 -0.41 13.55 -12.17
CA THR A 150 -0.50 13.95 -10.76
C THR A 150 -1.55 13.14 -10.03
N ALA A 151 -2.71 12.90 -10.67
CA ALA A 151 -3.78 12.07 -10.12
C ALA A 151 -3.29 10.63 -9.84
N LEU A 152 -2.61 10.01 -10.81
CA LEU A 152 -2.03 8.68 -10.64
C LEU A 152 -1.00 8.63 -9.50
N ARG A 153 -0.09 9.61 -9.43
CA ARG A 153 0.91 9.67 -8.36
C ARG A 153 0.26 9.76 -6.98
N ARG A 154 -0.73 10.64 -6.82
CA ARG A 154 -1.48 10.80 -5.55
C ARG A 154 -2.26 9.52 -5.22
N PHE A 155 -2.85 8.89 -6.22
CA PHE A 155 -3.58 7.63 -6.06
C PHE A 155 -2.69 6.51 -5.52
N LEU A 156 -1.51 6.32 -6.12
CA LEU A 156 -0.54 5.32 -5.66
C LEU A 156 -0.03 5.62 -4.26
N GLN A 157 0.25 6.89 -3.94
CA GLN A 157 0.69 7.28 -2.59
C GLN A 157 -0.38 6.98 -1.54
N ALA A 158 -1.65 7.26 -1.84
CA ALA A 158 -2.75 7.06 -0.89
C ALA A 158 -3.17 5.59 -0.72
N HIS A 159 -3.03 4.77 -1.76
CA HIS A 159 -3.66 3.43 -1.81
C HIS A 159 -2.68 2.27 -1.97
N SER A 160 -1.36 2.52 -1.97
CA SER A 160 -0.35 1.44 -2.02
C SER A 160 -0.12 0.73 -0.68
N THR A 161 -0.61 1.29 0.41
CA THR A 161 -0.43 0.77 1.77
C THR A 161 -1.73 0.77 2.56
N VAL A 162 -1.81 -0.11 3.56
CA VAL A 162 -2.91 -0.23 4.51
C VAL A 162 -2.36 0.18 5.89
N PRO A 163 -2.83 1.30 6.46
CA PRO A 163 -2.44 1.74 7.80
C PRO A 163 -3.15 0.93 8.90
N ASP A 164 -2.67 1.07 10.14
CA ASP A 164 -3.29 0.56 11.37
C ASP A 164 -3.62 -0.95 11.37
N VAL A 165 -2.77 -1.75 10.71
CA VAL A 165 -2.89 -3.21 10.69
C VAL A 165 -1.84 -3.88 11.58
N PRO A 166 -2.10 -5.07 12.12
CA PRO A 166 -1.12 -5.82 12.90
C PRO A 166 0.18 -6.05 12.13
N ILE A 167 1.31 -5.67 12.71
CA ILE A 167 2.64 -6.03 12.20
C ILE A 167 3.16 -7.19 13.03
N ALA A 168 3.70 -8.20 12.34
CA ALA A 168 4.27 -9.38 12.95
C ALA A 168 5.71 -9.63 12.47
N ILE A 169 6.51 -10.26 13.32
CA ILE A 169 7.85 -10.75 13.00
C ILE A 169 7.86 -12.27 13.08
N ALA A 170 8.61 -12.92 12.18
CA ALA A 170 8.76 -14.37 12.19
C ALA A 170 10.00 -14.76 13.01
N LEU A 171 9.83 -15.60 14.02
CA LEU A 171 10.90 -16.10 14.89
C LEU A 171 11.45 -17.47 14.46
N ARG A 172 11.55 -17.73 13.15
CA ARG A 172 12.06 -19.01 12.64
C ARG A 172 13.58 -18.98 12.45
N GLY A 173 14.20 -20.16 12.52
CA GLY A 173 15.59 -20.34 12.09
C GLY A 173 16.64 -19.67 12.98
N GLY A 174 16.43 -19.64 14.31
CA GLY A 174 17.40 -19.06 15.24
C GLY A 174 17.40 -17.53 15.29
N ALA A 175 16.30 -16.89 14.90
CA ALA A 175 16.17 -15.44 14.98
C ALA A 175 16.32 -14.95 16.44
N VAL A 176 17.25 -14.02 16.65
CA VAL A 176 17.43 -13.31 17.92
C VAL A 176 16.75 -11.96 17.84
N VAL A 177 15.87 -11.67 18.80
CA VAL A 177 15.15 -10.39 18.86
C VAL A 177 15.47 -9.69 20.17
N THR A 178 16.01 -8.48 20.06
CA THR A 178 16.26 -7.60 21.21
C THR A 178 15.17 -6.53 21.27
N ILE A 179 14.48 -6.42 22.40
CA ILE A 179 13.46 -5.39 22.65
C ILE A 179 14.10 -4.31 23.51
N ALA A 180 14.30 -3.13 22.94
CA ALA A 180 14.87 -1.98 23.63
C ALA A 180 13.79 -0.94 23.96
N GLY A 181 13.94 -0.25 25.08
CA GLY A 181 13.03 0.81 25.54
C GLY A 181 12.80 0.76 27.05
N PRO A 182 11.84 1.55 27.57
CA PRO A 182 11.46 1.50 28.98
C PRO A 182 11.10 0.07 29.39
N ALA A 183 11.62 -0.36 30.55
CA ALA A 183 11.54 -1.76 30.97
C ALA A 183 10.09 -2.29 31.03
N ASP A 184 9.14 -1.47 31.48
CA ASP A 184 7.73 -1.86 31.54
C ASP A 184 7.09 -2.06 30.17
N CYS A 185 7.40 -1.18 29.20
CA CYS A 185 6.93 -1.31 27.83
C CYS A 185 7.54 -2.54 27.14
N ALA A 186 8.85 -2.75 27.30
CA ALA A 186 9.56 -3.89 26.72
C ALA A 186 9.03 -5.22 27.27
N ARG A 187 8.84 -5.32 28.60
CA ARG A 187 8.24 -6.49 29.24
C ARG A 187 6.77 -6.68 28.84
N GLY A 188 6.01 -5.59 28.72
CA GLY A 188 4.62 -5.64 28.24
C GLY A 188 4.52 -6.25 26.84
N LEU A 189 5.36 -5.79 25.91
CA LEU A 189 5.45 -6.34 24.56
C LEU A 189 5.87 -7.82 24.59
N LEU A 190 6.92 -8.16 25.35
CA LEU A 190 7.38 -9.54 25.43
C LEU A 190 6.31 -10.48 26.01
N ARG A 191 5.58 -10.07 27.06
CA ARG A 191 4.44 -10.82 27.58
C ARG A 191 3.36 -11.01 26.53
N ALA A 192 2.99 -9.96 25.80
CA ALA A 192 2.00 -10.06 24.72
C ALA A 192 2.44 -11.05 23.63
N MET A 193 3.72 -11.01 23.23
CA MET A 193 4.29 -11.94 22.26
C MET A 193 4.27 -13.39 22.77
N LEU A 194 4.65 -13.64 24.03
CA LEU A 194 4.65 -14.96 24.63
C LEU A 194 3.23 -15.52 24.79
N CYS A 195 2.28 -14.69 25.23
CA CYS A 195 0.87 -15.08 25.31
C CYS A 195 0.31 -15.45 23.93
N GLN A 196 0.62 -14.66 22.90
CA GLN A 196 0.21 -14.98 21.53
C GLN A 196 0.82 -16.30 21.05
N LEU A 197 2.11 -16.50 21.31
CA LEU A 197 2.80 -17.75 20.97
C LEU A 197 2.12 -18.95 21.63
N ALA A 198 1.85 -18.86 22.93
CA ALA A 198 1.25 -19.93 23.73
C ALA A 198 -0.19 -20.27 23.32
N VAL A 199 -0.99 -19.27 22.93
CA VAL A 199 -2.39 -19.48 22.48
C VAL A 199 -2.45 -20.17 21.12
N PHE A 200 -1.57 -19.79 20.19
CA PHE A 200 -1.65 -20.29 18.80
C PHE A 200 -0.83 -21.54 18.51
N HIS A 201 0.08 -21.95 19.38
CA HIS A 201 0.96 -23.11 19.16
C HIS A 201 0.82 -24.13 20.27
N SER A 202 0.80 -25.41 19.93
CA SER A 202 0.78 -26.49 20.93
C SER A 202 2.11 -26.55 21.72
N PRO A 203 2.07 -26.86 23.04
CA PRO A 203 3.27 -27.09 23.85
C PRO A 203 4.10 -28.29 23.36
N ALA A 204 3.53 -29.18 22.54
CA ALA A 204 4.28 -30.26 21.89
C ALA A 204 5.16 -29.77 20.72
N ARG A 205 4.97 -28.53 20.26
CA ARG A 205 5.69 -27.94 19.10
C ARG A 205 6.57 -26.76 19.49
N VAL A 206 6.17 -26.01 20.52
CA VAL A 206 6.88 -24.83 20.98
C VAL A 206 6.99 -24.89 22.50
N LEU A 207 8.19 -24.71 23.02
CA LEU A 207 8.47 -24.56 24.44
C LEU A 207 8.87 -23.12 24.74
N ILE A 208 8.53 -22.64 25.94
CA ILE A 208 8.88 -21.30 26.42
C ILE A 208 9.78 -21.49 27.63
N ILE A 209 11.04 -21.08 27.48
CA ILE A 209 12.07 -21.14 28.52
C ILE A 209 12.40 -19.72 28.95
N GLY A 210 12.50 -19.50 30.26
CA GLY A 210 12.85 -18.21 30.85
C GLY A 210 14.23 -18.25 31.49
N ALA A 211 15.14 -17.36 31.10
CA ALA A 211 16.34 -17.03 31.86
C ALA A 211 16.11 -15.68 32.57
N VAL A 212 15.80 -15.72 33.85
CA VAL A 212 15.30 -14.57 34.62
C VAL A 212 16.09 -14.44 35.92
N SER A 213 16.73 -13.28 36.12
CA SER A 213 17.42 -12.97 37.37
C SER A 213 16.44 -12.90 38.55
N ALA A 214 16.94 -13.13 39.76
CA ALA A 214 16.13 -13.13 40.99
C ALA A 214 15.29 -11.85 41.16
N ASP A 215 15.87 -10.68 40.86
CA ASP A 215 15.23 -9.36 40.96
C ASP A 215 14.03 -9.18 40.01
N HIS A 216 13.89 -10.04 39.01
CA HIS A 216 12.83 -9.98 38.01
C HIS A 216 11.88 -11.17 38.08
N HIS A 217 12.12 -12.13 38.96
CA HIS A 217 11.34 -13.37 39.05
C HIS A 217 9.84 -13.10 39.24
N ALA A 218 9.47 -12.17 40.12
CA ALA A 218 8.06 -11.83 40.39
C ALA A 218 7.29 -11.38 39.12
N GLN A 219 7.97 -10.78 38.15
CA GLN A 219 7.36 -10.29 36.91
C GLN A 219 7.11 -11.40 35.89
N TRP A 220 7.76 -12.56 36.08
CA TRP A 220 7.73 -13.72 35.19
C TRP A 220 7.18 -14.98 35.86
N ASP A 221 6.81 -14.90 37.14
CA ASP A 221 6.25 -16.00 37.92
C ASP A 221 5.02 -16.65 37.26
N TRP A 222 4.27 -15.90 36.45
CA TRP A 222 3.13 -16.39 35.69
C TRP A 222 3.48 -17.46 34.64
N LEU A 223 4.74 -17.54 34.17
CA LEU A 223 5.19 -18.53 33.19
C LEU A 223 4.97 -19.96 33.67
N LYS A 224 5.04 -20.21 34.98
CA LYS A 224 4.85 -21.55 35.59
C LYS A 224 3.48 -22.17 35.29
N TRP A 225 2.49 -21.36 34.94
CA TRP A 225 1.14 -21.81 34.61
C TRP A 225 1.00 -22.23 33.14
N LEU A 226 1.89 -21.78 32.26
CA LEU A 226 1.85 -22.17 30.85
C LEU A 226 2.27 -23.62 30.68
N PRO A 227 1.52 -24.43 29.89
CA PRO A 227 1.94 -25.79 29.57
C PRO A 227 3.25 -25.80 28.76
N HIS A 228 3.55 -24.72 28.03
CA HIS A 228 4.79 -24.54 27.25
C HIS A 228 6.05 -24.39 28.11
N ASN A 229 5.90 -24.05 29.40
CA ASN A 229 7.01 -23.91 30.34
C ASN A 229 7.30 -25.20 31.12
N ARG A 230 6.58 -26.28 30.85
CA ARG A 230 6.78 -27.58 31.48
C ARG A 230 7.84 -28.37 30.71
N HIS A 231 8.84 -28.88 31.42
CA HIS A 231 9.87 -29.73 30.83
C HIS A 231 9.24 -31.02 30.29
N PRO A 232 9.59 -31.47 29.07
CA PRO A 232 8.94 -32.62 28.44
C PRO A 232 9.25 -33.96 29.13
N SER A 233 10.40 -34.07 29.82
CA SER A 233 10.88 -35.33 30.42
C SER A 233 11.27 -35.23 31.90
N ALA A 234 11.38 -34.03 32.47
CA ALA A 234 11.87 -33.83 33.83
C ALA A 234 10.67 -33.53 34.74
N VAL A 235 10.65 -34.19 35.90
CA VAL A 235 9.54 -34.15 36.85
C VAL A 235 10.12 -33.87 38.24
N ASP A 236 9.51 -32.92 38.94
CA ASP A 236 9.72 -32.60 40.35
C ASP A 236 8.54 -33.15 41.19
N ASP A 237 8.61 -33.00 42.52
CA ASP A 237 7.57 -33.45 43.45
C ASP A 237 6.18 -32.83 43.19
N LEU A 238 6.11 -31.76 42.40
CA LEU A 238 4.91 -31.00 42.04
C LEU A 238 4.53 -31.17 40.55
N GLY A 239 5.09 -32.16 39.84
CA GLY A 239 4.83 -32.46 38.44
C GLY A 239 5.96 -32.06 37.50
N ALA A 240 5.65 -31.78 36.22
CA ALA A 240 6.69 -31.44 35.25
C ALA A 240 7.49 -30.19 35.67
N THR A 241 8.82 -30.30 35.66
CA THR A 241 9.73 -29.24 36.09
C THR A 241 9.53 -27.98 35.26
N ARG A 242 9.62 -26.80 35.90
CA ARG A 242 9.37 -25.52 35.26
C ARG A 242 10.67 -25.01 34.64
N MET A 243 10.63 -24.63 33.37
CA MET A 243 11.81 -24.21 32.61
C MET A 243 12.09 -22.71 32.83
N VAL A 244 12.29 -22.32 34.08
CA VAL A 244 12.72 -20.97 34.47
C VAL A 244 14.03 -21.09 35.25
N TYR A 245 15.06 -20.44 34.75
CA TYR A 245 16.44 -20.55 35.24
C TYR A 245 16.99 -19.16 35.59
N PRO A 246 17.94 -19.06 36.53
CA PRO A 246 18.51 -17.77 36.94
C PRO A 246 19.39 -17.11 35.87
N THR A 247 19.97 -17.90 34.96
CA THR A 247 20.87 -17.44 33.90
C THR A 247 20.65 -18.24 32.62
N LEU A 248 21.09 -17.67 31.48
CA LEU A 248 21.05 -18.37 30.20
C LEU A 248 21.93 -19.63 30.20
N ALA A 249 23.13 -19.56 30.77
CA ALA A 249 24.03 -20.70 30.89
C ALA A 249 23.42 -21.85 31.71
N ALA A 250 22.68 -21.54 32.78
CA ALA A 250 21.95 -22.54 33.56
C ALA A 250 20.82 -23.20 32.75
N ALA A 251 20.13 -22.42 31.91
CA ALA A 251 19.11 -22.93 31.01
C ALA A 251 19.70 -23.87 29.95
N GLU A 252 20.81 -23.48 29.31
CA GLU A 252 21.53 -24.29 28.32
C GLU A 252 22.00 -25.62 28.94
N THR A 253 22.62 -25.56 30.12
CA THR A 253 23.09 -26.76 30.84
C THR A 253 21.93 -27.71 31.19
N ALA A 254 20.76 -27.18 31.53
CA ALA A 254 19.59 -27.98 31.86
C ALA A 254 18.90 -28.62 30.64
N LEU A 255 19.11 -28.06 29.45
CA LEU A 255 18.44 -28.48 28.21
C LEU A 255 19.30 -29.39 27.32
N GLY A 256 20.63 -29.42 27.53
CA GLY A 256 21.57 -30.31 26.83
C GLY A 256 22.37 -29.59 25.75
#